data_AF-A0A7W1FKZ3-F1
#
_entry.id   AF-A0A7W1FKZ3-F1
#
_cell.length_a   1.000
_cell.length_b   1.000
_cell.length_c   1.000
_cell.angle_alpha   90.00
_cell.angle_beta   90.00
_cell.angle_gamma   90.00
#
_symmetry.space_group_name_H-M   'P 1'
#
loop_
_entity.id
_entity.type
_entity.pdbx_description
1 polymer ?
#
loop_
_entity_poly.entity_id
_entity_poly.type
_entity_poly.pdbx_seq_one_letter_code
_entity_poly.pdbx_strand_id
1 'polypeptide(L)'
;MSCHPPLSLIRLLILLMAAALPLMAAAQNVAELVFDGLPETVTADSITAALSQKTGVVYDKAQLPSDRERVVTLLKNQGFLDADARSTVNFIPDGVRVTYAVKARNRYTVESVKAEGIAEAELAAIVAAAKIDQDTPCTQEVIDRLLPAIAPKLGVNVLYVDAQWKQNADKKQAVLILRK
;
A
#
# COMPACT_ATOMS: atom_id res chain seq x y z
N MET A 1 -17.02 -50.69 -71.35
CA MET A 1 -17.85 -51.10 -70.20
C MET A 1 -16.89 -51.62 -69.15
N SER A 2 -16.67 -51.05 -67.97
CA SER A 2 -17.31 -50.00 -67.18
C SER A 2 -16.27 -49.56 -66.13
N CYS A 3 -16.02 -48.26 -65.95
CA CYS A 3 -16.45 -47.42 -64.81
C CYS A 3 -15.91 -47.75 -63.39
N HIS A 4 -15.08 -46.82 -62.90
CA HIS A 4 -15.00 -46.22 -61.54
C HIS A 4 -14.33 -46.93 -60.32
N PRO A 5 -13.67 -46.14 -59.42
CA PRO A 5 -12.90 -46.57 -58.24
C PRO A 5 -13.77 -46.66 -56.95
N PRO A 6 -13.23 -46.94 -55.74
CA PRO A 6 -13.00 -45.80 -54.84
C PRO A 6 -11.86 -45.91 -53.79
N LEU A 7 -11.50 -44.71 -53.33
CA LEU A 7 -10.84 -44.31 -52.09
C LEU A 7 -11.00 -45.26 -50.89
N SER A 8 -9.93 -45.44 -50.10
CA SER A 8 -9.95 -45.32 -48.62
C SER A 8 -8.52 -45.57 -48.09
N LEU A 9 -7.63 -44.59 -47.95
CA LEU A 9 -7.65 -43.58 -46.88
C LEU A 9 -7.82 -44.18 -45.46
N ILE A 10 -7.17 -45.32 -45.18
CA ILE A 10 -7.14 -45.93 -43.84
C ILE A 10 -5.70 -46.30 -43.48
N ARG A 11 -4.82 -45.32 -43.29
CA ARG A 11 -3.54 -45.56 -42.58
C ARG A 11 -3.05 -44.40 -41.71
N LEU A 12 -3.82 -43.32 -41.55
CA LEU A 12 -3.29 -42.12 -40.91
C LEU A 12 -4.33 -41.39 -40.07
N LEU A 13 -4.91 -42.04 -39.05
CA LEU A 13 -5.80 -41.29 -38.16
C LEU A 13 -6.03 -41.88 -36.76
N ILE A 14 -5.03 -42.45 -36.07
CA ILE A 14 -5.19 -42.68 -34.61
C ILE A 14 -3.83 -42.54 -33.91
N LEU A 15 -3.29 -41.32 -33.80
CA LEU A 15 -2.25 -41.02 -32.81
C LEU A 15 -2.01 -39.52 -32.67
N LEU A 16 -3.04 -38.71 -32.35
CA LEU A 16 -2.80 -37.39 -31.79
C LEU A 16 -4.04 -36.80 -31.08
N MET A 17 -4.64 -37.56 -30.15
CA MET A 17 -5.34 -36.91 -29.03
C MET A 17 -4.31 -36.69 -27.93
N ALA A 18 -3.36 -35.79 -28.17
CA ALA A 18 -2.67 -35.15 -27.06
C ALA A 18 -3.75 -34.36 -26.32
N ALA A 19 -4.18 -34.86 -25.17
CA ALA A 19 -5.07 -34.16 -24.29
C ALA A 19 -4.50 -32.75 -24.09
N ALA A 20 -5.19 -31.74 -24.63
CA ALA A 20 -5.03 -30.38 -24.18
C ALA A 20 -5.63 -30.34 -22.77
N LEU A 21 -4.90 -30.90 -21.81
CA LEU A 21 -5.11 -30.59 -20.41
C LEU A 21 -4.96 -29.06 -20.35
N PRO A 22 -6.00 -28.32 -19.94
CA PRO A 22 -5.76 -26.94 -19.55
C PRO A 22 -4.66 -27.02 -18.50
N LEU A 23 -3.53 -26.37 -18.76
CA LEU A 23 -2.49 -26.18 -17.78
C LEU A 23 -3.12 -25.28 -16.71
N MET A 24 -3.93 -25.86 -15.82
CA MET A 24 -4.29 -25.19 -14.59
C MET A 24 -2.97 -24.98 -13.90
N ALA A 25 -2.47 -23.74 -13.94
CA ALA A 25 -1.33 -23.35 -13.14
C ALA A 25 -1.68 -23.81 -11.72
N ALA A 26 -0.97 -24.81 -11.22
CA ALA A 26 -1.18 -25.32 -9.88
C ALA A 26 -1.15 -24.12 -8.93
N ALA A 27 -2.12 -24.02 -8.02
CA ALA A 27 -2.12 -22.95 -7.04
C ALA A 27 -0.78 -22.97 -6.29
N GLN A 28 0.06 -21.97 -6.54
CA GLN A 28 1.38 -21.87 -5.94
C GLN A 28 1.26 -21.06 -4.66
N ASN A 29 1.94 -21.49 -3.61
CA ASN A 29 2.02 -20.71 -2.38
C ASN A 29 3.08 -19.62 -2.52
N VAL A 30 2.91 -18.53 -1.79
CA VAL A 30 3.97 -17.55 -1.57
C VAL A 30 5.08 -18.23 -0.78
N ALA A 31 6.23 -18.41 -1.39
CA ALA A 31 7.40 -19.02 -0.77
C ALA A 31 8.20 -17.99 0.03
N GLU A 32 8.24 -16.74 -0.45
CA GLU A 32 9.06 -15.70 0.14
C GLU A 32 8.46 -14.32 -0.11
N LEU A 33 8.52 -13.46 0.92
CA LEU A 33 8.30 -12.03 0.82
C LEU A 33 9.63 -11.29 0.98
N VAL A 34 9.93 -10.42 0.04
CA VAL A 34 11.12 -9.56 0.07
C VAL A 34 10.69 -8.11 0.09
N PHE A 35 11.29 -7.32 0.97
CA PHE A 35 11.14 -5.87 0.99
C PHE A 35 12.47 -5.22 0.64
N ASP A 36 12.49 -4.44 -0.43
CA ASP A 36 13.66 -3.68 -0.87
C ASP A 36 13.43 -2.20 -0.61
N GLY A 37 14.40 -1.51 0.01
CA GLY A 37 14.29 -0.07 0.29
C GLY A 37 13.48 0.34 1.54
N LEU A 38 13.31 -0.56 2.52
CA LEU A 38 12.76 -0.17 3.82
C LEU A 38 13.72 0.76 4.57
N PRO A 39 13.19 1.80 5.26
CA PRO A 39 14.01 2.63 6.14
C PRO A 39 14.42 1.84 7.38
N GLU A 40 15.57 2.18 7.99
CA GLU A 40 16.14 1.45 9.13
C GLU A 40 15.21 1.38 10.35
N THR A 41 14.31 2.34 10.49
CA THR A 41 13.32 2.38 11.58
C THR A 41 12.13 1.44 11.37
N VAL A 42 12.04 0.74 10.23
CA VAL A 42 10.92 -0.13 9.85
C VAL A 42 11.41 -1.54 9.57
N THR A 43 10.83 -2.51 10.26
CA THR A 43 11.16 -3.93 10.06
C THR A 43 10.17 -4.58 9.09
N ALA A 44 10.64 -5.58 8.33
CA ALA A 44 9.79 -6.37 7.45
C ALA A 44 8.62 -7.04 8.18
N ASP A 45 8.83 -7.49 9.42
CA ASP A 45 7.79 -8.11 10.24
C ASP A 45 6.65 -7.15 10.56
N SER A 46 6.97 -5.88 10.86
CA SER A 46 5.97 -4.85 11.17
C SER A 46 5.02 -4.58 10.00
N ILE A 47 5.49 -4.79 8.77
CA ILE A 47 4.70 -4.65 7.54
C ILE A 47 3.96 -5.94 7.21
N THR A 48 4.66 -7.08 7.28
CA THR A 48 4.14 -8.40 6.90
C THR A 48 2.88 -8.78 7.67
N ALA A 49 2.78 -8.38 8.94
CA ALA A 49 1.60 -8.62 9.77
C ALA A 49 0.29 -8.10 9.12
N ALA A 50 0.36 -6.97 8.41
CA ALA A 50 -0.79 -6.30 7.81
C ALA A 50 -1.16 -6.80 6.40
N LEU A 51 -0.27 -7.55 5.72
CA LEU A 51 -0.49 -7.96 4.33
C LEU A 51 -1.46 -9.14 4.22
N SER A 52 -2.21 -9.22 3.12
CA SER A 52 -3.01 -10.40 2.74
C SER A 52 -2.10 -11.53 2.23
N GLN A 53 -1.14 -11.21 1.35
CA GLN A 53 -0.15 -12.16 0.86
C GLN A 53 0.95 -12.34 1.90
N LYS A 54 1.16 -13.60 2.36
CA LYS A 54 2.17 -13.98 3.35
C LYS A 54 2.82 -15.30 2.96
N THR A 55 4.04 -15.55 3.44
CA THR A 55 4.67 -16.86 3.25
C THR A 55 3.74 -18.00 3.70
N GLY A 56 3.60 -19.01 2.85
CA GLY A 56 2.75 -20.19 3.08
C GLY A 56 1.30 -20.05 2.62
N VAL A 57 0.82 -18.85 2.25
CA VAL A 57 -0.54 -18.68 1.70
C VAL A 57 -0.57 -18.86 0.19
N VAL A 58 -1.70 -19.26 -0.37
CA VAL A 58 -1.89 -19.35 -1.82
C VAL A 58 -1.72 -17.97 -2.45
N TYR A 59 -0.88 -17.89 -3.49
CA TYR A 59 -0.65 -16.65 -4.21
C TYR A 59 -1.93 -16.16 -4.89
N ASP A 60 -2.29 -14.91 -4.62
CA ASP A 60 -3.40 -14.22 -5.26
C ASP A 60 -2.96 -12.84 -5.75
N LYS A 61 -2.84 -12.71 -7.07
CA LYS A 61 -2.49 -11.47 -7.74
C LYS A 61 -3.46 -10.33 -7.42
N ALA A 62 -4.73 -10.63 -7.17
CA ALA A 62 -5.76 -9.63 -6.88
C ALA A 62 -5.53 -8.92 -5.53
N GLN A 63 -4.78 -9.53 -4.61
CA GLN A 63 -4.46 -8.93 -3.31
C GLN A 63 -3.31 -7.92 -3.39
N LEU A 64 -2.41 -8.06 -4.37
CA LEU A 64 -1.19 -7.26 -4.45
C LEU A 64 -1.43 -5.73 -4.43
N PRO A 65 -2.45 -5.17 -5.13
CA PRO A 65 -2.74 -3.75 -5.05
C PRO A 65 -3.07 -3.28 -3.63
N SER A 66 -3.96 -4.00 -2.94
CA SER A 66 -4.33 -3.66 -1.56
C SER A 66 -3.13 -3.79 -0.61
N ASP A 67 -2.31 -4.82 -0.79
CA ASP A 67 -1.11 -5.00 0.02
C ASP A 67 -0.10 -3.86 -0.16
N ARG A 68 0.12 -3.38 -1.40
CA ARG A 68 0.96 -2.19 -1.62
C ARG A 68 0.41 -0.96 -0.91
N GLU A 69 -0.91 -0.75 -0.95
CA GLU A 69 -1.55 0.37 -0.25
C GLU A 69 -1.36 0.26 1.28
N ARG A 70 -1.42 -0.95 1.84
CA ARG A 70 -1.11 -1.19 3.26
C ARG A 70 0.34 -0.86 3.58
N VAL A 71 1.31 -1.30 2.75
CA VAL A 71 2.73 -0.95 2.91
C VAL A 71 2.91 0.57 2.95
N VAL A 72 2.34 1.28 1.97
CA VAL A 72 2.42 2.76 1.90
C VAL A 72 1.76 3.41 3.11
N THR A 73 0.58 2.93 3.51
CA THR A 73 -0.16 3.49 4.66
C THR A 73 0.62 3.33 5.95
N LEU A 74 1.25 2.18 6.20
CA LEU A 74 2.09 1.95 7.37
C LEU A 74 3.27 2.91 7.42
N LEU A 75 3.93 3.16 6.28
CA LEU A 75 5.01 4.14 6.19
C LEU A 75 4.52 5.57 6.45
N LYS A 76 3.38 5.95 5.87
CA LYS A 76 2.76 7.27 6.13
C LYS A 76 2.40 7.44 7.60
N ASN A 77 1.95 6.39 8.27
CA ASN A 77 1.69 6.38 9.72
C ASN A 77 2.95 6.50 10.57
N GLN A 78 4.13 6.51 9.97
CA GLN A 78 5.40 6.79 10.66
C GLN A 78 6.05 8.12 10.23
N GLY A 79 5.36 8.93 9.43
CA GLY A 79 5.84 10.23 8.97
C GLY A 79 6.44 10.25 7.56
N PHE A 80 6.45 9.12 6.84
CA PHE A 80 6.93 9.05 5.46
C PHE A 80 5.83 9.45 4.47
N LEU A 81 5.55 10.75 4.39
CA LEU A 81 4.40 11.28 3.63
C LEU A 81 4.47 10.97 2.12
N ASP A 82 5.67 10.91 1.56
CA ASP A 82 5.92 10.63 0.13
C ASP A 82 6.23 9.15 -0.15
N ALA A 83 5.86 8.26 0.77
CA ALA A 83 6.10 6.84 0.61
C ALA A 83 5.37 6.28 -0.62
N ASP A 84 6.08 5.48 -1.40
CA ASP A 84 5.55 4.71 -2.53
C ASP A 84 6.02 3.26 -2.45
N ALA A 85 5.23 2.34 -2.99
CA ALA A 85 5.57 0.92 -3.04
C ALA A 85 5.11 0.28 -4.34
N ARG A 86 5.97 -0.58 -4.90
CA ARG A 86 5.69 -1.40 -6.10
C ARG A 86 5.86 -2.87 -5.75
N SER A 87 5.01 -3.73 -6.29
CA SER A 87 5.17 -5.17 -6.15
C SER A 87 5.61 -5.80 -7.47
N THR A 88 6.52 -6.76 -7.36
CA THR A 88 6.95 -7.63 -8.47
C THR A 88 6.84 -9.08 -8.03
N VAL A 89 6.63 -9.97 -8.99
CA VAL A 89 6.35 -11.38 -8.73
C VAL A 89 7.28 -12.23 -9.56
N ASN A 90 7.98 -13.14 -8.90
CA ASN A 90 8.87 -14.11 -9.53
C ASN A 90 8.41 -15.52 -9.14
N PHE A 91 8.12 -16.35 -10.14
CA PHE A 91 7.83 -17.77 -9.93
C PHE A 91 9.16 -18.53 -9.82
N ILE A 92 9.39 -19.18 -8.69
CA ILE A 92 10.61 -19.93 -8.35
C ILE A 92 10.24 -21.40 -8.10
N PRO A 93 11.22 -22.34 -8.08
CA PRO A 93 10.93 -23.76 -7.88
C PRO A 93 10.10 -24.07 -6.62
N ASP A 94 10.31 -23.29 -5.55
CA ASP A 94 9.67 -23.50 -4.25
C ASP A 94 8.32 -22.77 -4.10
N GLY A 95 7.87 -22.04 -5.14
CA GLY A 95 6.60 -21.29 -5.15
C GLY A 95 6.75 -19.87 -5.70
N VAL A 96 6.04 -18.92 -5.11
CA VAL A 96 6.02 -17.52 -5.57
C VAL A 96 6.84 -16.64 -4.63
N ARG A 97 7.84 -15.94 -5.18
CA ARG A 97 8.51 -14.83 -4.50
C ARG A 97 7.81 -13.52 -4.85
N VAL A 98 7.32 -12.81 -3.85
CA VAL A 98 6.76 -11.46 -4.00
C VAL A 98 7.75 -10.46 -3.43
N THR A 99 8.16 -9.50 -4.26
CA THR A 99 9.09 -8.44 -3.85
C THR A 99 8.37 -7.10 -3.85
N TYR A 100 8.35 -6.43 -2.70
CA TYR A 100 7.88 -5.06 -2.53
C TYR A 100 9.08 -4.11 -2.58
N ALA A 101 9.22 -3.39 -3.70
CA ALA A 101 10.17 -2.29 -3.84
C ALA A 101 9.57 -1.02 -3.22
N VAL A 102 10.12 -0.59 -2.09
CA VAL A 102 9.65 0.51 -1.26
C VAL A 102 10.53 1.74 -1.48
N LYS A 103 9.88 2.90 -1.60
CA LYS A 103 10.52 4.21 -1.63
C LYS A 103 9.95 5.03 -0.48
N ALA A 104 10.56 4.93 0.70
CA ALA A 104 10.07 5.66 1.88
C ALA A 104 10.22 7.19 1.77
N ARG A 105 11.26 7.68 1.07
CA ARG A 105 11.59 9.11 0.95
C ARG A 105 11.84 9.76 2.32
N ASN A 106 11.55 11.05 2.46
CA ASN A 106 11.78 11.79 3.70
C ASN A 106 10.74 11.42 4.75
N ARG A 107 11.22 11.31 5.99
CA ARG A 107 10.37 11.33 7.17
C ARG A 107 10.16 12.79 7.59
N TYR A 108 8.91 13.21 7.69
CA TYR A 108 8.54 14.58 8.05
C TYR A 108 8.11 14.66 9.51
N THR A 109 8.52 15.73 10.19
CA THR A 109 7.99 16.13 11.51
C THR A 109 7.17 17.41 11.42
N VAL A 110 6.36 17.67 12.44
CA VAL A 110 5.44 18.82 12.45
C VAL A 110 6.24 20.13 12.57
N GLU A 111 6.09 21.05 11.60
CA GLU A 111 6.61 22.42 11.73
C GLU A 111 5.65 23.27 12.56
N SER A 112 4.37 23.23 12.19
CA SER A 112 3.28 23.95 12.87
C SER A 112 1.92 23.39 12.44
N VAL A 113 0.87 23.77 13.16
CA VAL A 113 -0.53 23.47 12.81
C VAL A 113 -1.24 24.80 12.55
N LYS A 114 -2.04 24.85 11.49
CA LYS A 114 -2.87 25.99 11.11
C LYS A 114 -4.30 25.53 10.91
N ALA A 115 -5.26 26.28 11.44
CA ALA A 115 -6.68 26.03 11.25
C ALA A 115 -7.37 27.33 10.84
N GLU A 116 -8.06 27.30 9.69
CA GLU A 116 -8.82 28.47 9.23
C GLU A 116 -10.03 28.71 10.13
N GLY A 117 -10.20 29.94 10.63
CA GLY A 117 -11.32 30.29 11.51
C GLY A 117 -11.11 30.00 13.00
N ILE A 118 -9.92 29.56 13.42
CA ILE A 118 -9.55 29.41 14.84
C ILE A 118 -8.45 30.40 15.18
N ALA A 119 -8.57 31.10 16.31
CA ALA A 119 -7.54 32.03 16.78
C ALA A 119 -6.25 31.29 17.14
N GLU A 120 -5.09 31.88 16.82
CA GLU A 120 -3.78 31.24 16.99
C GLU A 120 -3.51 30.76 18.42
N ALA A 121 -3.85 31.58 19.43
CA ALA A 121 -3.67 31.22 20.84
C ALA A 121 -4.54 30.02 21.27
N GLU A 122 -5.75 29.91 20.73
CA GLU A 122 -6.64 28.78 21.00
C GLU A 122 -6.13 27.51 20.32
N LEU A 123 -5.68 27.62 19.05
CA LEU A 123 -5.08 26.51 18.34
C LEU A 123 -3.82 26.01 19.03
N ALA A 124 -2.95 26.92 19.51
CA ALA A 124 -1.76 26.58 20.27
C ALA A 124 -2.08 25.78 21.55
N ALA A 125 -3.15 26.15 22.26
CA ALA A 125 -3.61 25.41 23.44
C ALA A 125 -4.07 23.99 23.09
N ILE A 126 -4.79 23.81 21.97
CA ILE A 126 -5.23 22.50 21.48
C ILE A 126 -4.02 21.63 21.08
N VAL A 127 -3.07 22.20 20.34
CA VAL A 127 -1.85 21.51 19.89
C VAL A 127 -0.99 21.07 21.09
N ALA A 128 -0.84 21.95 22.09
CA ALA A 128 -0.12 21.63 23.32
C ALA A 128 -0.83 20.52 24.12
N ALA A 129 -2.15 20.57 24.26
CA ALA A 129 -2.94 19.54 24.93
C ALA A 129 -2.83 18.18 24.22
N ALA A 130 -2.75 18.20 22.89
CA ALA A 130 -2.53 17.01 22.08
C ALA A 130 -1.09 16.46 22.12
N LYS A 131 -0.16 17.15 22.82
CA LYS A 131 1.27 16.79 22.91
C LYS A 131 1.90 16.65 21.52
N ILE A 132 1.76 17.69 20.71
CA ILE A 132 2.37 17.78 19.39
C ILE A 132 3.45 18.86 19.44
N ASP A 133 4.66 18.49 19.04
CA ASP A 133 5.86 19.34 19.01
C ASP A 133 6.62 19.17 17.68
N GLN A 134 7.80 19.78 17.56
CA GLN A 134 8.59 19.78 16.33
C GLN A 134 9.26 18.44 15.99
N ASP A 135 9.29 17.50 16.93
CA ASP A 135 9.83 16.16 16.73
C ASP A 135 8.72 15.13 16.44
N THR A 136 7.46 15.54 16.63
CA THR A 136 6.28 14.71 16.36
C THR A 136 6.20 14.38 14.86
N PRO A 137 6.11 13.09 14.48
CA PRO A 137 5.99 12.71 13.07
C PRO A 137 4.66 13.15 12.45
N CYS A 138 4.67 13.54 11.18
CA CYS A 138 3.46 13.90 10.44
C CYS A 138 2.62 12.66 10.10
N THR A 139 1.65 12.32 10.93
CA THR A 139 0.86 11.07 10.80
C THR A 139 -0.64 11.33 10.79
N GLN A 140 -1.41 10.32 10.39
CA GLN A 140 -2.87 10.36 10.53
C GLN A 140 -3.29 10.44 12.00
N GLU A 141 -2.57 9.78 12.91
CA GLU A 141 -2.84 9.85 14.35
C GLU A 141 -2.76 11.29 14.91
N VAL A 142 -1.85 12.12 14.40
CA VAL A 142 -1.79 13.55 14.76
C VAL A 142 -3.08 14.26 14.36
N ILE A 143 -3.58 13.99 13.15
CA ILE A 143 -4.84 14.54 12.67
C ILE A 143 -5.99 14.07 13.57
N ASP A 144 -6.07 12.76 13.84
CA ASP A 144 -7.13 12.15 14.64
C ASP A 144 -7.17 12.68 16.10
N ARG A 145 -6.01 13.02 16.67
CA ARG A 145 -5.92 13.67 17.99
C ARG A 145 -6.46 15.10 18.00
N LEU A 146 -6.29 15.83 16.89
CA LEU A 146 -6.65 17.24 16.78
C LEU A 146 -8.12 17.46 16.41
N LEU A 147 -8.65 16.63 15.49
CA LEU A 147 -9.97 16.84 14.91
C LEU A 147 -11.12 16.93 15.94
N PRO A 148 -11.20 16.12 17.01
CA PRO A 148 -12.28 16.21 18.00
C PRO A 148 -12.36 17.56 18.72
N ALA A 149 -11.22 18.23 18.93
CA ALA A 149 -11.15 19.55 19.56
C ALA A 149 -11.40 20.69 18.56
N ILE A 150 -11.02 20.49 17.30
CA ILE A 150 -11.07 21.52 16.25
C ILE A 150 -12.43 21.59 15.56
N ALA A 151 -13.04 20.45 15.22
CA ALA A 151 -14.29 20.42 14.46
C ALA A 151 -15.44 21.23 15.11
N PRO A 152 -15.68 21.15 16.44
CA PRO A 152 -16.71 21.97 17.09
C PRO A 152 -16.43 23.48 16.99
N LYS A 153 -15.15 23.88 17.01
CA LYS A 153 -14.73 25.29 16.88
C LYS A 153 -14.96 25.83 15.46
N LEU A 154 -14.88 24.96 14.46
CA LEU A 154 -15.21 25.27 13.07
C LEU A 154 -16.72 25.19 12.77
N GLY A 155 -17.55 24.81 13.75
CA GLY A 155 -18.98 24.62 13.57
C GLY A 155 -19.30 23.52 12.55
N VAL A 156 -18.48 22.46 12.50
CA VAL A 156 -18.68 21.29 11.64
C VAL A 156 -18.45 19.98 12.37
N ASN A 157 -18.84 18.88 11.74
CA ASN A 157 -18.45 17.56 12.18
C ASN A 157 -17.04 17.22 11.68
N VAL A 158 -16.36 16.29 12.35
CA VAL A 158 -15.00 15.85 12.02
C VAL A 158 -14.87 15.39 10.56
N LEU A 159 -15.92 14.76 10.02
CA LEU A 159 -16.00 14.27 8.65
C LEU A 159 -15.92 15.37 7.57
N TYR A 160 -16.12 16.63 7.95
CA TYR A 160 -16.11 17.77 7.05
C TYR A 160 -14.85 18.65 7.20
N VAL A 161 -13.87 18.21 7.99
CA VAL A 161 -12.60 18.95 8.11
C VAL A 161 -11.62 18.43 7.06
N ASP A 162 -11.20 19.28 6.13
CA ASP A 162 -10.10 18.99 5.21
C ASP A 162 -8.76 19.17 5.94
N ALA A 163 -7.97 18.11 6.01
CA ALA A 163 -6.70 18.06 6.71
C ALA A 163 -5.56 17.72 5.73
N GLN A 164 -4.63 18.66 5.54
CA GLN A 164 -3.57 18.53 4.53
C GLN A 164 -2.21 18.90 5.11
N TRP A 165 -1.22 18.02 4.88
CA TRP A 165 0.18 18.32 5.17
C TRP A 165 0.81 19.10 4.03
N LYS A 166 1.24 20.33 4.29
CA LYS A 166 2.08 21.11 3.38
C LYS A 166 3.55 20.92 3.73
N GLN A 167 4.26 20.19 2.88
CA GLN A 167 5.66 19.81 3.11
C GLN A 167 6.63 20.98 2.90
N ASN A 168 7.69 20.96 3.70
CA ASN A 168 8.92 21.71 3.52
C ASN A 168 10.06 20.70 3.39
N ALA A 169 10.38 20.31 2.16
CA ALA A 169 11.34 19.24 1.87
C ALA A 169 12.75 19.56 2.39
N ASP A 170 13.17 20.82 2.35
CA ASP A 170 14.50 21.25 2.79
C ASP A 170 14.69 21.06 4.29
N LYS A 171 13.65 21.36 5.08
CA LYS A 171 13.67 21.18 6.54
C LYS A 171 13.28 19.78 6.99
N LYS A 172 12.75 18.94 6.09
CA LYS A 172 12.07 17.67 6.44
C LYS A 172 10.97 17.88 7.48
N GLN A 173 10.24 18.99 7.36
CA GLN A 173 9.11 19.31 8.22
C GLN A 173 7.86 19.55 7.37
N ALA A 174 6.68 19.54 7.98
CA ALA A 174 5.44 19.90 7.30
C ALA A 174 4.50 20.69 8.20
N VAL A 175 3.73 21.58 7.59
CA VAL A 175 2.67 22.34 8.25
C VAL A 175 1.35 21.59 8.05
N LEU A 176 0.64 21.27 9.12
CA LEU A 176 -0.73 20.76 9.01
C LEU A 176 -1.68 21.94 8.77
N ILE A 177 -2.47 21.87 7.70
CA ILE A 177 -3.49 22.85 7.37
C ILE A 177 -4.86 22.19 7.54
N LEU A 178 -5.71 22.81 8.35
CA LEU A 178 -7.07 22.35 8.66
C LEU A 178 -8.08 23.38 8.18
N ARG A 179 -9.07 22.92 7.41
CA ARG A 179 -10.12 23.75 6.81
C ARG A 179 -11.50 23.12 6.98
N LYS A 180 -12.53 23.95 6.93
CA LYS A 180 -13.93 23.54 6.83
C LYS A 180 -14.32 23.24 5.38
#